data_AF-A0A0B1SCV8-F1
#
_entry.id   AF-A0A0B1SCV8-F1
#
_cell.length_a   1.000
_cell.length_b   1.000
_cell.length_c   1.000
_cell.angle_alpha   90.00
_cell.angle_beta   90.00
_cell.angle_gamma   90.00
#
_symmetry.space_group_name_H-M   'P 1'
#
loop_
_entity.id
_entity.type
_entity.pdbx_description
1 polymer ?
#
loop_
_entity_poly.entity_id
_entity_poly.type
_entity_poly.pdbx_seq_one_letter_code
_entity_poly.pdbx_strand_id
1 'polypeptide(L)'
;MEAGKLVPLETVLDLIKEAMIKEVSKGSKGFLIDGYPREVKQGEQFEKEIQEANLVIFFDVSDDILTERVLKRAKTSGRVDDNAESMKRRLKTFSTATAPVVDYYEKKKKLVKIKAHGTIEEIFAEVVKHLDPILNKKSTPTVERKTIDLTPLKTTKVPIFFIVGGPGAGKGTQCEKMVAKFGLSHLSSGDLLRDEVRD
;
A
#
# COMPACT_ATOMS: atom_id res chain seq x y z
N MET A 1 2.28 5.41 22.44
CA MET A 1 2.61 3.96 22.50
C MET A 1 4.12 3.74 22.50
N GLU A 2 4.66 2.79 23.27
CA GLU A 2 6.09 2.46 23.28
C GLU A 2 6.54 1.86 21.94
N ALA A 3 7.74 2.22 21.49
CA ALA A 3 8.34 1.75 20.25
C ALA A 3 8.39 0.21 20.20
N GLY A 4 7.52 -0.39 19.38
CA GLY A 4 7.58 -1.83 19.06
C GLY A 4 6.40 -2.69 19.50
N LYS A 5 5.36 -2.15 20.16
CA LYS A 5 4.10 -2.91 20.32
C LYS A 5 3.41 -3.05 18.97
N LEU A 6 3.13 -4.29 18.56
CA LEU A 6 2.34 -4.61 17.37
C LEU A 6 0.94 -4.00 17.54
N VAL A 7 0.62 -3.02 16.70
CA VAL A 7 -0.73 -2.45 16.64
C VAL A 7 -1.68 -3.54 16.13
N PRO A 8 -2.83 -3.75 16.79
CA PRO A 8 -3.82 -4.74 16.35
C PRO A 8 -4.20 -4.56 14.89
N LEU A 9 -4.44 -5.67 14.18
CA LEU A 9 -4.77 -5.65 12.75
C LEU A 9 -6.02 -4.78 12.46
N GLU A 10 -7.00 -4.84 13.36
CA GLU A 10 -8.27 -4.10 13.28
C GLU A 10 -8.04 -2.60 13.34
N THR A 11 -7.17 -2.12 14.24
CA THR A 11 -6.81 -0.70 14.35
C THR A 11 -6.24 -0.15 13.05
N VAL A 12 -5.37 -0.91 12.37
CA VAL A 12 -4.79 -0.48 11.09
C VAL A 12 -5.88 -0.34 10.02
N LEU A 13 -6.83 -1.28 9.98
CA LEU A 13 -7.92 -1.25 9.02
C LEU A 13 -8.84 -0.06 9.26
N ASP A 14 -9.17 0.25 10.52
CA ASP A 14 -10.02 1.39 10.85
C ASP A 14 -9.38 2.73 10.50
N LEU A 15 -8.08 2.90 10.79
CA LEU A 15 -7.33 4.08 10.34
C LEU A 15 -7.34 4.24 8.81
N ILE A 16 -7.22 3.12 8.06
CA ILE A 16 -7.30 3.16 6.61
C ILE A 16 -8.71 3.55 6.15
N LYS A 17 -9.77 3.02 6.76
CA LYS A 17 -11.16 3.38 6.42
C LYS A 17 -11.41 4.87 6.62
N GLU A 18 -11.01 5.43 7.77
CA GLU A 18 -11.17 6.85 8.09
C GLU A 18 -10.45 7.73 7.08
N ALA A 19 -9.20 7.38 6.76
CA ALA A 19 -8.41 8.10 5.76
C ALA A 19 -9.05 8.00 4.36
N MET A 20 -9.56 6.83 3.96
CA MET A 20 -10.27 6.66 2.69
C MET A 20 -11.54 7.53 2.63
N ILE A 21 -12.34 7.57 3.69
CA ILE A 21 -13.57 8.40 3.76
C ILE A 21 -13.23 9.88 3.57
N LYS A 22 -12.17 10.36 4.24
CA LYS A 22 -11.69 11.74 4.14
C LYS A 22 -11.21 12.09 2.73
N GLU A 23 -10.63 11.15 2.01
CA GLU A 23 -10.15 11.37 0.65
C GLU A 23 -11.27 11.26 -0.40
N VAL A 24 -12.24 10.36 -0.20
CA VAL A 24 -13.44 10.32 -1.05
C VAL A 24 -14.21 11.63 -0.97
N SER A 25 -14.36 12.24 0.22
CA SER A 25 -15.06 13.53 0.35
C SER A 25 -14.35 14.69 -0.37
N LYS A 26 -13.06 14.53 -0.69
CA LYS A 26 -12.26 15.47 -1.51
C LYS A 26 -12.29 15.15 -3.01
N GLY A 27 -13.01 14.10 -3.43
CA GLY A 27 -13.11 13.70 -4.83
C GLY A 27 -11.99 12.76 -5.30
N SER A 28 -11.45 11.92 -4.41
CA SER A 28 -10.44 10.91 -4.78
C SER A 28 -10.90 10.03 -5.94
N LYS A 29 -9.98 9.73 -6.86
CA LYS A 29 -10.22 8.91 -8.06
C LYS A 29 -9.73 7.46 -7.92
N GLY A 30 -9.20 7.09 -6.76
CA GLY A 30 -8.60 5.78 -6.50
C GLY A 30 -7.54 5.84 -5.43
N PHE A 31 -7.17 4.68 -4.91
CA PHE A 31 -6.35 4.57 -3.71
C PHE A 31 -5.10 3.73 -3.92
N LEU A 32 -3.98 4.25 -3.42
CA LEU A 32 -2.73 3.52 -3.23
C LEU A 32 -2.59 3.25 -1.74
N ILE A 33 -2.81 2.01 -1.31
CA ILE A 33 -2.64 1.62 0.10
C ILE A 33 -1.20 1.08 0.26
N ASP A 34 -0.30 1.92 0.78
CA ASP A 34 1.12 1.64 0.92
C ASP A 34 1.45 0.98 2.26
N GLY A 35 2.16 -0.16 2.18
CA GLY A 35 2.57 -0.92 3.35
C GLY A 35 1.43 -1.72 3.97
N TYR A 36 0.39 -2.00 3.19
CA TYR A 36 -0.75 -2.85 3.54
C TYR A 36 -1.20 -3.63 2.28
N PRO A 37 -1.67 -4.89 2.42
CA PRO A 37 -1.67 -5.68 3.64
C PRO A 37 -0.27 -6.24 3.94
N ARG A 38 0.03 -6.43 5.23
CA ARG A 38 1.26 -7.06 5.73
C ARG A 38 1.08 -8.52 6.08
N GLU A 39 -0.17 -8.97 6.20
CA GLU A 39 -0.60 -10.35 6.43
C GLU A 39 -1.80 -10.66 5.53
N VAL A 40 -1.98 -11.93 5.16
CA VAL A 40 -3.10 -12.35 4.29
C VAL A 40 -4.45 -11.96 4.87
N LYS A 41 -4.64 -12.15 6.19
CA LYS A 41 -5.88 -11.82 6.90
C LYS A 41 -6.25 -10.33 6.79
N GLN A 42 -5.26 -9.43 6.76
CA GLN A 42 -5.51 -8.01 6.55
C GLN A 42 -6.12 -7.76 5.17
N GLY A 43 -5.56 -8.38 4.12
CA GLY A 43 -6.09 -8.29 2.77
C GLY A 43 -7.52 -8.84 2.69
N GLU A 44 -7.76 -10.01 3.27
CA GLU A 44 -9.09 -10.63 3.31
C GLU A 44 -10.12 -9.76 4.03
N GLN A 45 -9.76 -9.19 5.18
CA GLN A 45 -10.64 -8.34 5.96
C GLN A 45 -10.94 -7.04 5.21
N PHE A 46 -9.93 -6.42 4.60
CA PHE A 46 -10.11 -5.24 3.77
C PHE A 46 -11.07 -5.52 2.60
N GLU A 47 -10.86 -6.60 1.85
CA GLU A 47 -11.69 -6.93 0.69
C GLU A 47 -13.14 -7.23 1.09
N LYS A 48 -13.35 -7.86 2.25
CA LYS A 48 -14.67 -8.15 2.82
C LYS A 48 -15.41 -6.88 3.27
N GLU A 49 -14.72 -5.96 3.93
CA GLU A 49 -15.35 -4.80 4.59
C GLU A 49 -15.45 -3.57 3.69
N ILE A 50 -14.52 -3.41 2.74
CA ILE A 50 -14.40 -2.23 1.89
C ILE A 50 -14.72 -2.60 0.44
N GLN A 51 -13.73 -3.15 -0.29
CA GLN A 51 -13.89 -3.69 -1.64
C GLN A 51 -12.65 -4.50 -2.02
N GLU A 52 -12.80 -5.37 -3.01
CA GLU A 52 -11.69 -6.09 -3.62
C GLU A 52 -10.62 -5.16 -4.19
N ALA A 53 -9.33 -5.50 -4.00
CA ALA A 53 -8.26 -4.78 -4.68
C ALA A 53 -8.30 -5.06 -6.19
N ASN A 54 -8.06 -4.04 -7.01
CA ASN A 54 -7.97 -4.18 -8.46
C ASN A 54 -6.63 -4.80 -8.85
N LEU A 55 -5.56 -4.42 -8.16
CA LEU A 55 -4.21 -4.94 -8.40
C LEU A 55 -3.35 -4.78 -7.15
N VAL A 56 -2.45 -5.72 -6.92
CA VAL A 56 -1.40 -5.67 -5.92
C VAL A 56 -0.08 -5.49 -6.64
N ILE A 57 0.60 -4.38 -6.39
CA ILE A 57 1.92 -4.09 -6.95
C ILE A 57 2.96 -4.50 -5.93
N PHE A 58 3.73 -5.54 -6.25
CA PHE A 58 4.86 -5.96 -5.45
C PHE A 58 6.17 -5.45 -6.08
N PHE A 59 6.85 -4.56 -5.36
CA PHE A 59 8.21 -4.13 -5.71
C PHE A 59 9.22 -5.17 -5.22
N ASP A 60 9.63 -6.02 -6.14
CA ASP A 60 10.56 -7.12 -5.92
C ASP A 60 12.00 -6.60 -5.97
N VAL A 61 12.67 -6.71 -4.82
CA VAL A 61 14.04 -6.25 -4.58
C VAL A 61 14.69 -7.24 -3.64
N SER A 62 15.93 -7.61 -3.93
CA SER A 62 16.72 -8.50 -3.10
C SER A 62 17.12 -7.89 -1.75
N ASP A 63 17.26 -8.73 -0.73
CA ASP A 63 17.51 -8.31 0.67
C ASP A 63 18.79 -7.48 0.84
N ASP A 64 19.82 -7.75 0.04
CA ASP A 64 21.09 -7.01 0.01
C ASP A 64 20.88 -5.55 -0.44
N ILE A 65 20.12 -5.33 -1.51
CA ILE A 65 19.80 -3.99 -2.01
C ILE A 65 18.85 -3.26 -1.06
N LEU A 66 17.85 -3.96 -0.51
CA LEU A 66 16.96 -3.38 0.51
C LEU A 66 17.76 -2.88 1.73
N THR A 67 18.71 -3.69 2.19
CA THR A 67 19.60 -3.35 3.31
C THR A 67 20.44 -2.12 2.99
N GLU A 68 21.10 -2.10 1.82
CA GLU A 68 21.91 -0.95 1.39
C GLU A 68 21.07 0.34 1.33
N ARG A 69 19.88 0.28 0.72
CA ARG A 69 18.99 1.44 0.57
C ARG A 69 18.52 1.99 1.91
N VAL A 70 18.16 1.14 2.87
CA VAL A 70 17.74 1.65 4.18
C VAL A 70 18.91 2.19 4.99
N LEU A 71 20.09 1.58 4.93
CA LEU A 71 21.27 2.14 5.58
C LEU A 71 21.64 3.52 5.01
N LYS A 72 21.49 3.75 3.70
CA LYS A 72 21.64 5.08 3.10
C LYS A 72 20.55 6.06 3.58
N ARG A 73 19.31 5.60 3.72
CA ARG A 73 18.19 6.43 4.23
C ARG A 73 18.37 6.82 5.70
N ALA A 74 18.91 5.93 6.53
CA ALA A 74 19.22 6.21 7.93
C ALA A 74 20.14 7.43 8.08
N LYS A 75 21.14 7.53 7.20
CA LYS A 75 22.13 8.62 7.18
C LYS A 75 21.56 9.97 6.72
N THR A 76 20.46 9.96 5.98
CA THR A 76 19.94 11.15 5.27
C THR A 76 18.60 11.66 5.78
N SER A 77 17.76 10.80 6.38
CA SER A 77 16.36 11.12 6.71
C SER A 77 16.07 11.41 8.19
N GLY A 78 17.05 11.21 9.09
CA GLY A 78 16.86 11.43 10.53
C GLY A 78 15.87 10.45 11.19
N ARG A 79 15.52 9.34 10.54
CA ARG A 79 14.66 8.30 11.12
C ARG A 79 15.38 7.58 12.26
N VAL A 80 14.98 7.89 13.49
CA VAL A 80 15.52 7.30 14.73
C VAL A 80 15.34 5.78 14.81
N ASP A 81 14.38 5.24 14.05
CA ASP A 81 14.09 3.81 13.96
C ASP A 81 14.83 3.11 12.80
N ASP A 82 15.60 3.78 11.95
CA ASP A 82 16.38 3.15 10.87
C ASP A 82 17.77 2.70 11.40
N ASN A 83 17.81 1.69 12.27
CA ASN A 83 19.04 1.03 12.75
C ASN A 83 19.14 -0.43 12.24
N ALA A 84 20.32 -1.04 12.35
CA ALA A 84 20.55 -2.40 11.82
C ALA A 84 19.60 -3.44 12.44
N GLU A 85 19.25 -3.28 13.71
CA GLU A 85 18.41 -4.22 14.45
C GLU A 85 16.93 -4.11 14.02
N SER A 86 16.40 -2.89 13.90
CA SER A 86 15.06 -2.65 13.38
C SER A 86 14.94 -3.10 11.93
N MET A 87 16.01 -2.94 11.14
CA MET A 87 16.05 -3.42 9.76
C MET A 87 15.97 -4.94 9.66
N LYS A 88 16.76 -5.64 10.47
CA LYS A 88 16.68 -7.10 10.57
C LYS A 88 15.28 -7.56 10.98
N ARG A 89 14.65 -6.87 11.94
CA ARG A 89 13.24 -7.14 12.32
C ARG A 89 12.29 -6.93 11.16
N ARG A 90 12.38 -5.79 10.45
CA ARG A 90 11.47 -5.44 9.34
C ARG A 90 11.63 -6.36 8.14
N LEU A 91 12.87 -6.75 7.79
CA LEU A 91 13.13 -7.74 6.76
C LEU A 91 12.58 -9.11 7.17
N LYS A 92 12.83 -9.54 8.41
CA LYS A 92 12.26 -10.80 8.93
C LYS A 92 10.74 -10.79 8.86
N THR A 93 10.07 -9.74 9.34
CA THR A 93 8.62 -9.59 9.26
C THR A 93 8.13 -9.63 7.82
N PHE A 94 8.82 -8.95 6.90
CA PHE A 94 8.47 -8.99 5.48
C PHE A 94 8.51 -10.42 4.95
N SER A 95 9.60 -11.15 5.17
CA SER A 95 9.76 -12.52 4.67
C SER A 95 8.81 -13.53 5.34
N THR A 96 8.47 -13.36 6.62
CA THR A 96 7.63 -14.33 7.34
C THR A 96 6.12 -14.05 7.23
N ALA A 97 5.70 -12.79 7.13
CA ALA A 97 4.30 -12.39 7.21
C ALA A 97 3.79 -11.78 5.90
N THR A 98 4.62 -10.97 5.23
CA THR A 98 4.23 -10.25 4.01
C THR A 98 4.50 -11.05 2.74
N ALA A 99 5.53 -11.91 2.67
CA ALA A 99 5.74 -12.79 1.52
C ALA A 99 4.52 -13.69 1.21
N PRO A 100 3.82 -14.28 2.21
CA PRO A 100 2.56 -14.99 1.97
C PRO A 100 1.45 -14.17 1.28
N VAL A 101 1.44 -12.84 1.46
CA VAL A 101 0.51 -11.93 0.75
C VAL A 101 0.77 -11.97 -0.76
N VAL A 102 2.05 -11.99 -1.15
CA VAL A 102 2.46 -12.06 -2.55
C VAL A 102 1.92 -13.33 -3.19
N ASP A 103 2.16 -14.49 -2.58
CA ASP A 103 1.67 -15.79 -3.09
C ASP A 103 0.14 -15.85 -3.14
N TYR A 104 -0.53 -15.27 -2.14
CA TYR A 104 -1.99 -15.23 -2.06
C TYR A 104 -2.59 -14.45 -3.24
N TYR A 105 -2.10 -13.24 -3.51
CA TYR A 105 -2.60 -12.41 -4.61
C TYR A 105 -2.12 -12.86 -5.99
N GLU A 106 -0.98 -13.56 -6.07
CA GLU A 106 -0.54 -14.23 -7.30
C GLU A 106 -1.52 -15.33 -7.70
N LYS A 107 -1.94 -16.19 -6.75
CA LYS A 107 -2.95 -17.23 -6.99
C LYS A 107 -4.31 -16.64 -7.40
N LYS A 108 -4.66 -15.46 -6.88
CA LYS A 108 -5.86 -14.69 -7.30
C LYS A 108 -5.72 -13.99 -8.66
N LYS A 109 -4.57 -14.07 -9.33
CA LYS A 109 -4.27 -13.34 -10.59
C LYS A 109 -4.43 -11.82 -10.47
N LYS A 110 -4.15 -11.28 -9.28
CA LYS A 110 -4.23 -9.85 -8.98
C LYS A 110 -2.87 -9.24 -8.63
N LEU A 111 -1.80 -10.02 -8.66
CA LEU A 111 -0.46 -9.53 -8.37
C LEU A 111 0.28 -9.16 -9.66
N VAL A 112 0.97 -8.03 -9.65
CA VAL A 112 2.09 -7.74 -10.54
C VAL A 112 3.39 -7.65 -9.74
N LYS A 113 4.44 -8.32 -10.23
CA LYS A 113 5.79 -8.25 -9.68
C LYS A 113 6.62 -7.28 -10.52
N ILE A 114 7.10 -6.20 -9.92
CA ILE A 114 7.95 -5.20 -10.58
C ILE A 114 9.34 -5.28 -9.98
N LYS A 115 10.33 -5.61 -10.82
CA LYS A 115 11.74 -5.58 -10.44
C LYS A 115 12.16 -4.13 -10.17
N ALA A 116 12.40 -3.78 -8.90
CA ALA A 116 12.71 -2.41 -8.50
C ALA A 116 14.23 -2.13 -8.49
N HIS A 117 14.87 -2.46 -9.62
CA HIS A 117 16.28 -2.16 -9.94
C HIS A 117 16.35 -1.09 -11.03
N GLY A 118 17.40 -0.28 -11.03
CA GLY A 118 17.57 0.83 -11.99
C GLY A 118 17.07 2.17 -11.46
N THR A 119 16.76 3.07 -12.38
CA THR A 119 16.30 4.44 -12.10
C THR A 119 14.83 4.47 -11.66
N ILE A 120 14.43 5.56 -11.00
CA ILE A 120 13.06 5.72 -10.54
C ILE A 120 12.10 5.76 -11.74
N GLU A 121 12.53 6.35 -12.84
CA GLU A 121 11.81 6.52 -14.10
C GLU A 121 11.56 5.19 -14.81
N GLU A 122 12.57 4.30 -14.88
CA GLU A 122 12.41 2.96 -15.46
C GLU A 122 11.40 2.11 -14.68
N ILE A 123 11.52 2.12 -13.36
CA ILE A 123 10.59 1.41 -12.47
C ILE A 123 9.18 1.97 -12.63
N PHE A 124 9.04 3.30 -12.71
CA PHE A 124 7.74 3.94 -12.88
C PHE A 124 7.13 3.66 -14.25
N ALA A 125 7.93 3.64 -15.32
CA ALA A 125 7.46 3.26 -16.64
C ALA A 125 6.88 1.85 -16.65
N GLU A 126 7.47 0.91 -15.89
CA GLU A 126 6.90 -0.42 -15.71
C GLU A 126 5.57 -0.38 -14.94
N VAL A 127 5.47 0.36 -13.83
CA VAL A 127 4.21 0.55 -13.09
C VAL A 127 3.09 1.05 -14.01
N VAL A 128 3.38 2.03 -14.86
CA VAL A 128 2.40 2.62 -15.79
C VAL A 128 1.80 1.59 -16.74
N LYS A 129 2.58 0.63 -17.25
CA LYS A 129 2.08 -0.43 -18.16
C LYS A 129 0.95 -1.25 -17.54
N HIS A 130 0.97 -1.42 -16.21
CA HIS A 130 -0.03 -2.21 -15.48
C HIS A 130 -1.22 -1.38 -15.01
N LEU A 131 -1.01 -0.10 -14.70
CA LEU A 131 -2.07 0.79 -14.23
C LEU A 131 -2.91 1.42 -15.35
N ASP A 132 -2.30 1.78 -16.48
CA ASP A 132 -3.01 2.42 -17.60
C ASP A 132 -4.24 1.59 -18.07
N PRO A 133 -4.17 0.26 -18.26
CA PRO A 133 -5.33 -0.53 -18.69
C PRO A 133 -6.45 -0.63 -17.66
N ILE A 134 -6.16 -0.40 -16.38
CA ILE A 134 -7.14 -0.44 -15.30
C ILE A 134 -7.84 0.91 -15.19
N LEU A 135 -7.07 1.99 -15.19
CA LEU A 135 -7.55 3.36 -14.97
C LEU A 135 -8.25 3.97 -16.19
N ASN A 136 -7.94 3.50 -17.40
CA ASN A 136 -8.52 4.03 -18.63
C ASN A 136 -9.75 3.24 -19.13
N LYS A 137 -10.25 2.26 -18.38
CA LYS A 137 -11.51 1.56 -18.71
C LYS A 137 -12.72 2.41 -18.31
N LYS A 138 -13.48 2.90 -19.29
CA LYS A 138 -14.78 3.56 -19.08
C LYS A 138 -15.74 2.60 -18.33
N SER A 139 -16.19 2.96 -17.13
CA SER A 139 -17.08 2.15 -16.28
C SER A 139 -18.57 2.37 -16.62
N THR A 140 -19.33 1.27 -16.75
CA THR A 140 -20.80 1.21 -16.95
C THR A 140 -21.55 1.37 -15.61
N PRO A 141 -22.72 2.06 -15.55
CA PRO A 141 -23.39 2.38 -14.29
C PRO A 141 -24.39 1.29 -13.84
N THR A 142 -24.49 1.05 -12.53
CA THR A 142 -25.56 0.25 -11.89
C THR A 142 -26.00 0.86 -10.55
N VAL A 143 -27.32 0.81 -10.30
CA VAL A 143 -28.12 1.60 -9.33
C VAL A 143 -28.25 0.93 -7.94
N GLU A 144 -28.43 1.74 -6.88
CA GLU A 144 -28.38 1.44 -5.43
C GLU A 144 -29.67 0.93 -4.73
N ARG A 145 -29.49 0.36 -3.51
CA ARG A 145 -30.40 0.49 -2.32
C ARG A 145 -29.58 0.55 -1.00
N LYS A 146 -30.09 1.26 0.04
CA LYS A 146 -29.43 1.62 1.34
C LYS A 146 -29.72 0.68 2.53
N THR A 147 -28.74 0.49 3.44
CA THR A 147 -28.69 1.03 4.84
C THR A 147 -27.31 0.80 5.51
N ILE A 148 -26.94 1.75 6.41
CA ILE A 148 -25.59 2.17 6.87
C ILE A 148 -24.74 2.78 5.73
N ASP A 149 -24.47 4.08 5.82
CA ASP A 149 -23.94 4.90 4.71
C ASP A 149 -22.42 4.72 4.52
N LEU A 150 -22.04 3.53 4.06
CA LEU A 150 -20.76 3.29 3.38
C LEU A 150 -20.83 3.70 1.90
N THR A 151 -21.87 4.45 1.49
CA THR A 151 -22.17 4.81 0.09
C THR A 151 -20.98 5.52 -0.56
N PRO A 152 -20.25 6.46 0.07
CA PRO A 152 -19.07 7.07 -0.55
C PRO A 152 -17.97 6.04 -0.92
N LEU A 153 -17.75 5.03 -0.08
CA LEU A 153 -16.76 3.98 -0.31
C LEU A 153 -17.24 2.92 -1.33
N LYS A 154 -18.55 2.62 -1.37
CA LYS A 154 -19.14 1.56 -2.21
C LYS A 154 -19.63 2.04 -3.59
N THR A 155 -19.98 3.31 -3.75
CA THR A 155 -20.54 3.87 -5.01
C THR A 155 -19.50 4.39 -5.97
N THR A 156 -18.34 4.80 -5.46
CA THR A 156 -17.32 5.41 -6.31
C THR A 156 -16.63 4.36 -7.18
N LYS A 157 -16.69 3.06 -6.82
CA LYS A 157 -15.93 1.95 -7.46
C LYS A 157 -14.53 2.41 -7.85
N VAL A 158 -13.93 3.26 -7.01
CA VAL A 158 -12.64 3.84 -7.31
C VAL A 158 -11.60 2.74 -7.14
N PRO A 159 -10.66 2.63 -8.07
CA PRO A 159 -9.72 1.54 -8.09
C PRO A 159 -8.84 1.54 -6.84
N ILE A 160 -8.61 0.36 -6.27
CA ILE A 160 -7.75 0.13 -5.12
C ILE A 160 -6.52 -0.66 -5.54
N PHE A 161 -5.36 -0.13 -5.16
CA PHE A 161 -4.07 -0.74 -5.38
C PHE A 161 -3.36 -0.97 -4.05
N PHE A 162 -3.04 -2.22 -3.74
CA PHE A 162 -2.15 -2.52 -2.62
C PHE A 162 -0.70 -2.42 -3.08
N ILE A 163 0.10 -1.68 -2.32
CA ILE A 163 1.50 -1.46 -2.61
C ILE A 163 2.35 -2.21 -1.59
N VAL A 164 2.94 -3.30 -2.06
CA VAL A 164 3.66 -4.29 -1.25
C VAL A 164 5.13 -4.29 -1.61
N GLY A 165 5.99 -4.52 -0.63
CA GLY A 165 7.43 -4.59 -0.82
C GLY A 165 8.21 -4.36 0.46
N GLY A 166 9.45 -4.83 0.49
CA GLY A 166 10.33 -4.70 1.65
C GLY A 166 10.61 -3.24 2.07
N PRO A 167 11.12 -3.01 3.28
CA PRO A 167 11.63 -1.70 3.68
C PRO A 167 12.76 -1.27 2.75
N GLY A 168 12.65 -0.10 2.12
CA GLY A 168 13.63 0.37 1.13
C GLY A 168 13.35 -0.03 -0.33
N ALA A 169 12.24 -0.72 -0.60
CA ALA A 169 11.87 -1.14 -1.96
C ALA A 169 11.50 0.02 -2.90
N GLY A 170 11.30 1.24 -2.39
CA GLY A 170 10.93 2.41 -3.20
C GLY A 170 9.43 2.69 -3.32
N LYS A 171 8.58 2.02 -2.52
CA LYS A 171 7.11 2.17 -2.53
C LYS A 171 6.64 3.62 -2.51
N GLY A 172 7.00 4.39 -1.47
CA GLY A 172 6.58 5.79 -1.32
C GLY A 172 6.96 6.67 -2.52
N THR A 173 8.20 6.54 -3.00
CA THR A 173 8.67 7.26 -4.20
C THR A 173 7.84 6.93 -5.45
N GLN A 174 7.49 5.65 -5.63
CA GLN A 174 6.63 5.25 -6.75
C GLN A 174 5.18 5.71 -6.53
N CYS A 175 4.68 5.73 -5.29
CA CYS A 175 3.38 6.30 -4.94
C CYS A 175 3.30 7.78 -5.28
N GLU A 176 4.31 8.59 -4.96
CA GLU A 176 4.36 10.01 -5.32
C GLU A 176 4.22 10.22 -6.84
N LYS A 177 4.92 9.42 -7.65
CA LYS A 177 4.78 9.47 -9.12
C LYS A 177 3.40 9.00 -9.59
N MET A 178 2.83 7.96 -8.98
CA MET A 178 1.47 7.48 -9.30
C MET A 178 0.41 8.54 -8.95
N VAL A 179 0.53 9.22 -7.81
CA VAL A 179 -0.33 10.35 -7.42
C VAL A 179 -0.23 11.46 -8.47
N ALA A 180 1.00 11.88 -8.82
CA ALA A 180 1.22 12.96 -9.78
C ALA A 180 0.66 12.67 -11.18
N LYS A 181 0.78 11.42 -11.66
CA LYS A 181 0.30 11.03 -13.01
C LYS A 181 -1.19 10.74 -13.05
N PHE A 182 -1.74 10.06 -12.04
CA PHE A 182 -3.08 9.48 -12.10
C PHE A 182 -4.10 10.18 -11.19
N GLY A 183 -3.66 11.08 -10.31
CA GLY A 183 -4.55 11.77 -9.36
C GLY A 183 -5.18 10.82 -8.33
N LEU A 184 -4.45 9.77 -7.94
CA LEU A 184 -4.85 8.83 -6.88
C LEU A 184 -4.55 9.42 -5.50
N SER A 185 -5.24 8.97 -4.47
CA SER A 185 -4.91 9.26 -3.07
C SER A 185 -3.93 8.21 -2.53
N HIS A 186 -2.83 8.65 -1.92
CA HIS A 186 -1.84 7.78 -1.28
C HIS A 186 -2.10 7.71 0.22
N LEU A 187 -2.32 6.50 0.73
CA LEU A 187 -2.52 6.20 2.14
C LEU A 187 -1.42 5.25 2.60
N SER A 188 -0.51 5.74 3.45
CA SER A 188 0.56 4.94 4.02
C SER A 188 0.15 4.43 5.39
N SER A 189 -0.02 3.11 5.53
CA SER A 189 -0.36 2.50 6.83
C SER A 189 0.69 2.83 7.89
N GLY A 190 1.95 2.96 7.49
CA GLY A 190 3.03 3.35 8.39
C GLY A 190 2.92 4.80 8.88
N ASP A 191 2.47 5.73 8.05
CA ASP A 191 2.27 7.14 8.46
C ASP A 191 1.04 7.26 9.35
N LEU A 192 -0.09 6.66 8.96
CA LEU A 192 -1.32 6.63 9.77
C LEU A 192 -1.06 6.10 11.19
N LEU A 193 -0.26 5.03 11.32
CA LEU A 193 0.11 4.48 12.62
C LEU A 193 1.06 5.38 13.41
N ARG A 194 1.94 6.15 12.74
CA ARG A 194 2.82 7.09 13.44
C ARG A 194 2.06 8.28 13.97
N ASP A 195 1.07 8.75 13.22
CA ASP A 195 0.22 9.88 13.59
C ASP A 195 -0.66 9.48 14.79
N GLU A 196 -1.31 8.31 14.73
CA GLU A 196 -2.14 7.77 15.83
C GLU A 196 -1.35 7.54 17.14
N VAL A 197 -0.05 7.26 17.06
CA VAL A 197 0.81 7.05 18.24
C VAL A 197 1.27 8.37 18.87
N ARG A 198 1.22 9.46 18.12
CA ARG A 198 1.65 10.81 18.55
C ARG A 198 0.52 11.60 19.20
N ASP A 199 -0.72 11.30 18.84
CA ASP A 199 -1.93 11.80 19.50
C ASP A 199 -2.19 11.08 20.85
#